data_AF-A0A3A0CYK4-F1
#
_entry.id   AF-A0A3A0CYK4-F1
#
_cell.length_a   1.000
_cell.length_b   1.000
_cell.length_c   1.000
_cell.angle_alpha   90.00
_cell.angle_beta   90.00
_cell.angle_gamma   90.00
#
_symmetry.space_group_name_H-M   'P 1'
#
loop_
_entity.id
_entity.type
_entity.pdbx_description
1 polymer ?
#
loop_
_entity_poly.entity_id
_entity_poly.type
_entity_poly.pdbx_seq_one_letter_code
_entity_poly.pdbx_strand_id
1 'polypeptide(L)'
;MSRFFNRVCVAILMMLVSAAAAFGQNDGNSLLAPGFDQASREGWEFEIQHQMQAFSSAYGLDPQLQTLLQNELQARLIAQVAYDRQTTEAIIKKTQELEAAGLLENEEAPEVKALNALMAAQTLNAPLNEERVADWLEQRLPAAVATEGRQRLREVRDLRLQKHLESEYAFQAESGAKRVLGEALVQGSGLISPDGDTPLPNDPVNDRYYAEIKVRDVSGEVIVAPGRKGSPVNDSPMPGELTKAERLRQAQIEAAEREGRRKPGPAGLVSPSHEMTGTPSHESIVVEQPPAPQVTVQVAPTTPAGRAAPAAPAAKEVAFAQAPPLDDWDKYVQERAKQVGFDEAQMTRAQAVLKDMKRRANQYRMSRSDQFAVAALKTDAKAREAMMKELNKPIDAMFDELKQRIDSLMTLEQRQKAAAGKK
;
A
#
# COMPACT_ATOMS: atom_id res chain seq x y z
N MET A 1 -14.85 15.90 25.39
CA MET A 1 -14.60 14.85 24.38
C MET A 1 -15.65 14.85 23.26
N SER A 2 -16.95 14.80 23.55
CA SER A 2 -18.04 14.82 22.53
C SER A 2 -17.92 15.93 21.46
N ARG A 3 -17.73 17.19 21.86
CA ARG A 3 -17.59 18.33 20.91
C ARG A 3 -16.38 18.25 19.97
N PHE A 4 -15.30 17.62 20.43
CA PHE A 4 -14.06 17.48 19.64
C PHE A 4 -14.19 16.33 18.65
N PHE A 5 -14.79 15.22 19.08
CA PHE A 5 -15.09 14.07 18.22
C PHE A 5 -16.05 14.45 17.09
N ASN A 6 -17.10 15.22 17.40
CA ASN A 6 -18.06 15.65 16.37
C ASN A 6 -17.42 16.58 15.33
N ARG A 7 -16.55 17.51 15.75
CA ARG A 7 -15.80 18.38 14.84
C ARG A 7 -14.78 17.63 13.99
N VAL A 8 -14.10 16.62 14.55
CA VAL A 8 -13.14 15.78 13.83
C VAL A 8 -13.86 14.85 12.85
N CYS A 9 -14.99 14.23 13.23
CA CYS A 9 -15.81 13.44 12.32
C CYS A 9 -16.36 14.27 11.17
N VAL A 10 -16.87 15.49 11.43
CA VAL A 10 -17.32 16.42 10.39
C VAL A 10 -16.15 16.85 9.51
N ALA A 11 -14.96 17.12 10.06
CA ALA A 11 -13.77 17.47 9.27
C ALA A 11 -13.27 16.31 8.39
N ILE A 12 -13.27 15.08 8.90
CA ILE A 12 -12.88 13.87 8.16
C ILE A 12 -13.91 13.58 7.06
N LEU A 13 -15.20 13.68 7.35
CA LEU A 13 -16.25 13.59 6.33
C LEU A 13 -16.07 14.70 5.29
N MET A 14 -15.86 15.95 5.67
CA MET A 14 -15.62 17.08 4.75
C MET A 14 -14.36 16.89 3.89
N MET A 15 -13.29 16.27 4.42
CA MET A 15 -12.10 15.91 3.63
C MET A 15 -12.39 14.79 2.63
N LEU A 16 -13.13 13.75 3.03
CA LEU A 16 -13.56 12.68 2.14
C LEU A 16 -14.53 13.19 1.06
N VAL A 17 -15.41 14.13 1.40
CA VAL A 17 -16.32 14.82 0.47
C VAL A 17 -15.54 15.70 -0.53
N SER A 18 -14.54 16.43 -0.05
CA SER A 18 -13.74 17.33 -0.89
C SER A 18 -12.84 16.56 -1.86
N ALA A 19 -12.36 15.37 -1.47
CA ALA A 19 -11.70 14.44 -2.37
C ALA A 19 -12.68 13.89 -3.44
N ALA A 20 -13.91 13.53 -3.06
CA ALA A 20 -14.90 13.02 -4.03
C ALA A 20 -15.42 14.08 -5.03
N ALA A 21 -15.50 15.35 -4.63
CA ALA A 21 -16.01 16.43 -5.49
C ALA A 21 -14.98 16.98 -6.49
N ALA A 22 -13.68 16.80 -6.23
CA ALA A 22 -12.61 17.45 -7.01
C ALA A 22 -12.19 16.72 -8.31
N PHE A 23 -12.66 15.50 -8.58
CA PHE A 23 -12.08 14.63 -9.63
C PHE A 23 -13.06 14.15 -10.72
N GLY A 24 -14.04 14.98 -11.08
CA GLY A 24 -14.92 14.73 -12.22
C GLY A 24 -14.24 14.89 -13.59
N GLN A 25 -13.39 13.93 -14.00
CA GLN A 25 -13.06 13.69 -15.40
C GLN A 25 -13.20 12.21 -15.75
N ASN A 26 -13.76 11.98 -16.93
CA ASN A 26 -14.64 10.88 -17.25
C ASN A 26 -13.95 9.90 -18.22
N ASP A 27 -13.46 8.77 -17.72
CA ASP A 27 -12.90 7.69 -18.56
C ASP A 27 -13.94 6.56 -18.71
N GLY A 28 -14.59 6.53 -19.87
CA GLY A 28 -15.79 5.75 -20.16
C GLY A 28 -15.63 4.24 -20.35
N ASN A 29 -14.84 3.54 -19.55
CA ASN A 29 -14.70 2.08 -19.69
C ASN A 29 -14.71 1.26 -18.38
N SER A 30 -15.20 1.85 -17.29
CA SER A 30 -15.38 1.14 -16.02
C SER A 30 -16.85 0.73 -15.84
N LEU A 31 -17.08 -0.53 -15.42
CA LEU A 31 -18.39 -1.02 -14.95
C LEU A 31 -18.82 -0.34 -13.63
N LEU A 32 -17.93 0.42 -13.00
CA LEU A 32 -18.21 1.25 -11.84
C LEU A 32 -18.64 2.65 -12.30
N ALA A 33 -19.52 3.30 -11.54
CA ALA A 33 -20.07 4.60 -11.88
C ALA A 33 -18.96 5.62 -12.26
N PRO A 34 -19.17 6.44 -13.31
CA PRO A 34 -18.18 7.44 -13.73
C PRO A 34 -17.83 8.37 -12.55
N GLY A 35 -16.54 8.51 -12.27
CA GLY A 35 -16.01 9.30 -11.14
C GLY A 35 -15.55 8.49 -9.93
N PHE A 36 -15.60 7.15 -9.97
CA PHE A 36 -14.96 6.33 -8.94
C PHE A 36 -13.45 6.28 -9.16
N ASP A 37 -12.70 7.08 -8.38
CA ASP A 37 -11.25 7.15 -8.52
C ASP A 37 -10.58 5.83 -8.10
N GLN A 38 -9.39 5.58 -8.65
CA GLN A 38 -8.64 4.34 -8.40
C GLN A 38 -8.25 4.17 -6.93
N ALA A 39 -7.94 5.25 -6.20
CA ALA A 39 -7.54 5.16 -4.80
C ALA A 39 -8.72 4.76 -3.89
N SER A 40 -9.91 5.29 -4.16
CA SER A 40 -11.16 4.89 -3.54
C SER A 40 -11.41 3.40 -3.78
N ARG A 41 -11.21 2.92 -5.01
CA ARG A 41 -11.31 1.49 -5.33
C ARG A 41 -10.33 0.64 -4.52
N GLU A 42 -9.06 1.01 -4.49
CA GLU A 42 -8.02 0.30 -3.73
C GLU A 42 -8.34 0.27 -2.22
N GLY A 43 -8.85 1.38 -1.67
CA GLY A 43 -9.32 1.45 -0.28
C GLY A 43 -10.48 0.51 0.01
N TRP A 44 -11.45 0.41 -0.89
CA TRP A 44 -12.57 -0.51 -0.76
C TRP A 44 -12.17 -1.98 -0.96
N GLU A 45 -11.26 -2.28 -1.89
CA GLU A 45 -10.72 -3.63 -2.06
C GLU A 45 -9.96 -4.08 -0.80
N PHE A 46 -9.22 -3.16 -0.16
CA PHE A 46 -8.59 -3.41 1.14
C PHE A 46 -9.62 -3.71 2.24
N GLU A 47 -10.70 -2.92 2.33
CA GLU A 47 -11.77 -3.14 3.31
C GLU A 47 -12.47 -4.49 3.09
N ILE A 48 -12.75 -4.87 1.83
CA ILE A 48 -13.32 -6.19 1.51
C ILE A 48 -12.38 -7.31 1.97
N GLN A 49 -11.07 -7.21 1.71
CA GLN A 49 -10.09 -8.21 2.14
C GLN A 49 -10.05 -8.32 3.67
N HIS A 50 -10.13 -7.20 4.36
CA HIS A 50 -10.14 -7.16 5.83
C HIS A 50 -11.41 -7.80 6.40
N GLN A 51 -12.59 -7.48 5.85
CA GLN A 51 -13.83 -8.15 6.23
C GLN A 51 -13.79 -9.64 5.91
N MET A 52 -13.30 -10.03 4.74
CA MET A 52 -13.14 -11.44 4.35
C MET A 52 -12.32 -12.20 5.39
N GLN A 53 -11.19 -11.64 5.83
CA GLN A 53 -10.34 -12.26 6.84
C GLN A 53 -11.05 -12.36 8.19
N ALA A 54 -11.74 -11.30 8.62
CA ALA A 54 -12.49 -11.28 9.88
C ALA A 54 -13.61 -12.35 9.89
N PHE A 55 -14.43 -12.42 8.84
CA PHE A 55 -15.51 -13.41 8.73
C PHE A 55 -14.99 -14.84 8.58
N SER A 56 -13.96 -15.04 7.74
CA SER A 56 -13.39 -16.37 7.52
C SER A 56 -12.81 -16.96 8.80
N SER A 57 -12.10 -16.14 9.58
CA SER A 57 -11.54 -16.56 10.88
C SER A 57 -12.62 -16.75 11.95
N ALA A 58 -13.60 -15.86 12.03
CA ALA A 58 -14.66 -15.94 13.04
C ALA A 58 -15.58 -17.14 12.83
N TYR A 59 -16.04 -17.37 11.60
CA TYR A 59 -17.02 -18.43 11.27
C TYR A 59 -16.37 -19.75 10.82
N GLY A 60 -15.05 -19.81 10.65
CA GLY A 60 -14.36 -21.02 10.17
C GLY A 60 -14.81 -21.42 8.76
N LEU A 61 -14.92 -20.45 7.85
CA LEU A 61 -15.48 -20.67 6.53
C LEU A 61 -14.60 -21.57 5.67
N ASP A 62 -15.21 -22.57 5.02
CA ASP A 62 -14.56 -23.36 3.98
C ASP A 62 -14.32 -22.53 2.69
N PRO A 63 -13.48 -23.01 1.76
CA PRO A 63 -13.15 -22.26 0.54
C PRO A 63 -14.36 -21.92 -0.35
N GLN A 64 -15.41 -22.75 -0.34
CA GLN A 64 -16.61 -22.50 -1.14
C GLN A 64 -17.41 -21.34 -0.54
N LEU A 65 -17.61 -21.34 0.78
CA LEU A 65 -18.28 -20.24 1.49
C LEU A 65 -17.47 -18.94 1.45
N GLN A 66 -16.14 -19.00 1.50
CA GLN A 66 -15.28 -17.84 1.31
C GLN A 66 -15.49 -17.19 -0.07
N THR A 67 -15.57 -18.01 -1.13
CA THR A 67 -15.83 -17.53 -2.49
C THR A 67 -17.22 -16.87 -2.59
N LEU A 68 -18.24 -17.48 -1.97
CA LEU A 68 -19.60 -16.90 -1.93
C LEU A 68 -19.63 -15.57 -1.17
N LEU A 69 -18.96 -15.49 -0.02
CA LEU A 69 -18.84 -14.25 0.73
C LEU A 69 -18.10 -13.18 -0.08
N GLN A 70 -17.07 -13.54 -0.84
CA GLN A 70 -16.29 -12.60 -1.63
C GLN A 70 -17.15 -11.96 -2.71
N ASN A 71 -17.94 -12.77 -3.42
CA ASN A 71 -18.87 -12.30 -4.44
C ASN A 71 -19.96 -11.40 -3.84
N GLU A 72 -20.48 -11.75 -2.65
CA GLU A 72 -21.46 -10.92 -1.94
C GLU A 72 -20.87 -9.56 -1.52
N LEU A 73 -19.67 -9.54 -0.94
CA LEU A 73 -18.99 -8.30 -0.56
C LEU A 73 -18.73 -7.40 -1.77
N GLN A 74 -18.33 -7.98 -2.92
CA GLN A 74 -18.18 -7.23 -4.17
C GLN A 74 -19.50 -6.65 -4.66
N ALA A 75 -20.60 -7.39 -4.58
CA ALA A 75 -21.93 -6.88 -4.93
C ALA A 75 -22.37 -5.74 -4.00
N ARG A 76 -22.12 -5.88 -2.69
CA ARG A 76 -22.42 -4.86 -1.68
C ARG A 76 -21.56 -3.61 -1.84
N LEU A 77 -20.34 -3.71 -2.33
CA LEU A 77 -19.50 -2.55 -2.63
C LEU A 77 -20.16 -1.63 -3.67
N ILE A 78 -20.73 -2.19 -4.75
CA ILE A 78 -21.44 -1.39 -5.75
C ILE A 78 -22.60 -0.63 -5.11
N ALA A 79 -23.36 -1.31 -4.24
CA ALA A 79 -24.45 -0.70 -3.49
C ALA A 79 -23.94 0.35 -2.48
N GLN A 80 -22.79 0.11 -1.83
CA GLN A 80 -22.15 1.01 -0.88
C GLN A 80 -21.78 2.34 -1.52
N VAL A 81 -21.16 2.30 -2.70
CA VAL A 81 -20.79 3.53 -3.43
C VAL A 81 -22.00 4.38 -3.77
N ALA A 82 -23.08 3.75 -4.25
CA ALA A 82 -24.33 4.45 -4.54
C ALA A 82 -24.97 5.04 -3.26
N TYR A 83 -24.96 4.25 -2.18
CA TYR A 83 -25.47 4.64 -0.87
C TYR A 83 -24.70 5.83 -0.27
N ASP A 84 -23.37 5.78 -0.30
CA ASP A 84 -22.51 6.84 0.23
C ASP A 84 -22.70 8.14 -0.54
N ARG A 85 -22.83 8.08 -1.86
CA ARG A 85 -23.14 9.26 -2.67
C ARG A 85 -24.46 9.90 -2.24
N GLN A 86 -25.53 9.12 -2.18
CA GLN A 86 -26.86 9.63 -1.84
C GLN A 86 -26.91 10.23 -0.42
N THR A 87 -26.33 9.53 0.55
CA THR A 87 -26.33 9.96 1.96
C THR A 87 -25.42 11.16 2.20
N THR A 88 -24.26 11.19 1.56
CA THR A 88 -23.33 12.33 1.60
C THR A 88 -23.97 13.59 1.02
N GLU A 89 -24.62 13.50 -0.14
CA GLU A 89 -25.36 14.63 -0.72
C GLU A 89 -26.43 15.17 0.24
N ALA A 90 -27.17 14.27 0.92
CA ALA A 90 -28.17 14.65 1.92
C ALA A 90 -27.56 15.33 3.15
N ILE A 91 -26.44 14.83 3.66
CA ILE A 91 -25.72 15.39 4.82
C ILE A 91 -25.16 16.77 4.49
N ILE A 92 -24.53 16.94 3.32
CA ILE A 92 -23.99 18.22 2.86
C ILE A 92 -25.11 19.26 2.79
N LYS A 93 -26.21 18.91 2.10
CA LYS A 93 -27.35 19.81 1.96
C LYS A 93 -27.90 20.23 3.33
N LYS A 94 -28.09 19.27 4.24
CA LYS A 94 -28.63 19.56 5.57
C LYS A 94 -27.68 20.41 6.41
N THR A 95 -26.38 20.20 6.28
CA THR A 95 -25.34 21.01 6.92
C THR A 95 -25.38 22.46 6.42
N GLN A 96 -25.48 22.67 5.11
CA GLN A 96 -25.59 24.02 4.52
C GLN A 96 -26.86 24.75 4.97
N GLU A 97 -28.00 24.04 5.07
CA GLU A 97 -29.25 24.61 5.60
C GLU A 97 -29.07 25.08 7.06
N LEU A 98 -28.40 24.29 7.90
CA LEU A 98 -28.16 24.60 9.31
C LEU A 98 -27.15 25.76 9.49
N GLU A 99 -26.13 25.80 8.65
CA GLU A 99 -25.15 26.90 8.62
C GLU A 99 -25.82 28.21 8.20
N ALA A 100 -26.62 28.21 7.13
CA ALA A 100 -27.37 29.38 6.69
C ALA A 100 -28.36 29.90 7.74
N ALA A 101 -28.89 29.00 8.58
CA ALA A 101 -29.76 29.34 9.70
C ALA A 101 -29.01 29.80 10.96
N GLY A 102 -27.67 29.73 11.00
CA GLY A 102 -26.87 30.02 12.19
C GLY A 102 -27.10 29.02 13.33
N LEU A 103 -27.59 27.82 13.03
CA LEU A 103 -27.96 26.80 14.02
C LEU A 103 -26.86 25.75 14.24
N LEU A 104 -25.85 25.69 13.37
CA LEU A 104 -24.82 24.65 13.40
C LEU A 104 -24.04 24.58 14.74
N GLU A 105 -23.90 25.71 15.45
CA GLU A 105 -23.23 25.77 16.75
C GLU A 105 -24.12 25.34 17.92
N ASN A 106 -25.44 25.25 17.73
CA ASN A 106 -26.39 24.88 18.77
C ASN A 106 -26.66 23.36 18.75
N GLU A 107 -25.84 22.60 19.47
CA GLU A 107 -25.93 21.13 19.57
C GLU A 107 -27.31 20.64 20.07
N GLU A 108 -28.02 21.47 20.83
CA GLU A 108 -29.33 21.13 21.38
C GLU A 108 -30.49 21.37 20.40
N ALA A 109 -30.25 22.11 19.31
CA ALA A 109 -31.25 22.37 18.28
C ALA A 109 -31.75 21.04 17.69
N PRO A 110 -33.08 20.84 17.58
CA PRO A 110 -33.64 19.58 17.09
C PRO A 110 -33.16 19.24 15.67
N GLU A 111 -32.86 20.24 14.85
CA GLU A 111 -32.33 20.06 13.49
C GLU A 111 -30.89 19.55 13.48
N VAL A 112 -30.04 20.00 14.42
CA VAL A 112 -28.67 19.49 14.58
C VAL A 112 -28.71 18.05 15.10
N LYS A 113 -29.61 17.74 16.03
CA LYS A 113 -29.86 16.35 16.46
C LYS A 113 -30.32 15.47 15.31
N ALA A 114 -31.18 15.98 14.42
CA ALA A 114 -31.62 15.26 13.23
C ALA A 114 -30.47 15.03 12.23
N LEU A 115 -29.57 16.00 12.04
CA LEU A 115 -28.34 15.81 11.25
C LEU A 115 -27.45 14.72 11.86
N ASN A 116 -27.20 14.77 13.17
CA ASN A 116 -26.42 13.74 13.86
C ASN A 116 -27.05 12.35 13.73
N ALA A 117 -28.38 12.25 13.83
CA ALA A 117 -29.11 11.00 13.63
C ALA A 117 -28.99 10.49 12.18
N LEU A 118 -29.03 11.39 11.18
CA LEU A 118 -28.80 11.04 9.78
C LEU A 118 -27.38 10.48 9.56
N MET A 119 -26.37 11.12 10.15
CA MET A 119 -24.98 10.63 10.09
C MET A 119 -24.82 9.28 10.78
N ALA A 120 -25.42 9.07 11.95
CA ALA A 120 -25.41 7.78 12.63
C ALA A 120 -26.14 6.69 11.81
N ALA A 121 -27.27 7.04 11.19
CA ALA A 121 -28.03 6.15 10.32
C ALA A 121 -27.24 5.77 9.06
N GLN A 122 -26.36 6.63 8.56
CA GLN A 122 -25.47 6.31 7.44
C GLN A 122 -24.60 5.09 7.75
N THR A 123 -23.95 5.07 8.91
CA THR A 123 -23.07 3.96 9.32
C THR A 123 -23.86 2.67 9.57
N LEU A 124 -25.03 2.76 10.19
CA LEU A 124 -25.86 1.60 10.53
C LEU A 124 -26.49 0.95 9.29
N ASN A 125 -26.88 1.76 8.31
CA ASN A 125 -27.58 1.27 7.11
C ASN A 125 -26.65 1.05 5.91
N ALA A 126 -25.35 1.29 6.06
CA ALA A 126 -24.33 1.01 5.06
C ALA A 126 -24.47 -0.45 4.53
N PRO A 127 -24.51 -0.67 3.21
CA PRO A 127 -24.54 -2.01 2.62
C PRO A 127 -23.41 -2.94 3.08
N LEU A 128 -22.21 -2.40 3.31
CA LEU A 128 -21.04 -3.11 3.84
C LEU A 128 -20.96 -3.12 5.38
N ASN A 129 -22.05 -2.78 6.07
CA ASN A 129 -22.12 -2.90 7.52
C ASN A 129 -21.89 -4.36 7.96
N GLU A 130 -20.95 -4.56 8.88
CA GLU A 130 -20.50 -5.88 9.34
C GLU A 130 -21.65 -6.74 9.89
N GLU A 131 -22.59 -6.18 10.65
CA GLU A 131 -23.73 -6.94 11.19
C GLU A 131 -24.65 -7.42 10.06
N ARG A 132 -24.85 -6.63 9.00
CA ARG A 132 -25.67 -7.03 7.84
C ARG A 132 -25.00 -8.11 6.99
N VAL A 133 -23.67 -8.16 6.98
CA VAL A 133 -22.91 -9.22 6.31
C VAL A 133 -22.96 -10.49 7.16
N ALA A 134 -22.84 -10.37 8.48
CA ALA A 134 -23.01 -11.47 9.44
C ALA A 134 -24.40 -12.11 9.31
N ASP A 135 -25.47 -11.29 9.32
CA ASP A 135 -26.85 -11.77 9.16
C ASP A 135 -27.05 -12.56 7.85
N TRP A 136 -26.47 -12.08 6.75
CA TRP A 136 -26.52 -12.76 5.46
C TRP A 136 -25.75 -14.09 5.47
N LEU A 137 -24.60 -14.12 6.14
CA LEU A 137 -23.76 -15.31 6.23
C LEU A 137 -24.42 -16.38 7.10
N GLU A 138 -25.05 -15.99 8.21
CA GLU A 138 -25.68 -16.89 9.16
C GLU A 138 -26.92 -17.59 8.60
N GLN A 139 -27.64 -16.97 7.65
CA GLN A 139 -28.72 -17.63 6.91
C GLN A 139 -28.25 -18.82 6.07
N ARG A 140 -26.94 -18.96 5.85
CA ARG A 140 -26.31 -20.00 5.04
C ARG A 140 -25.50 -20.99 5.87
N LEU A 141 -25.40 -20.78 7.18
CA LEU A 141 -24.63 -21.61 8.09
C LEU A 141 -25.56 -22.41 9.02
N PRO A 142 -25.10 -23.56 9.55
CA PRO A 142 -25.80 -24.23 10.63
C PRO A 142 -25.93 -23.29 11.85
N ALA A 143 -27.08 -23.30 12.53
CA ALA A 143 -27.38 -22.38 13.63
C ALA A 143 -26.33 -22.38 14.77
N ALA A 144 -25.73 -23.54 15.05
CA ALA A 144 -24.64 -23.65 16.02
C ALA A 144 -23.39 -22.88 15.58
N VAL A 145 -22.97 -23.05 14.33
CA VAL A 145 -21.82 -22.36 13.73
C VAL A 145 -22.09 -20.85 13.63
N ALA A 146 -23.30 -20.45 13.28
CA ALA A 146 -23.73 -19.06 13.23
C ALA A 146 -23.58 -18.36 14.60
N THR A 147 -24.07 -19.00 15.66
CA THR A 147 -24.02 -18.44 17.02
C THR A 147 -22.59 -18.29 17.52
N GLU A 148 -21.76 -19.33 17.35
CA GLU A 148 -20.35 -19.33 17.74
C GLU A 148 -19.55 -18.31 16.92
N GLY A 149 -19.78 -18.27 15.61
CA GLY A 149 -19.15 -17.32 14.69
C GLY A 149 -19.46 -15.87 15.05
N ARG A 150 -20.71 -15.54 15.41
CA ARG A 150 -21.07 -14.19 15.87
C ARG A 150 -20.37 -13.80 17.16
N GLN A 151 -20.20 -14.74 18.09
CA GLN A 151 -19.44 -14.47 19.30
C GLN A 151 -17.98 -14.15 18.96
N ARG A 152 -17.32 -14.98 18.16
CA ARG A 152 -15.93 -14.75 17.72
C ARG A 152 -15.77 -13.47 16.93
N LEU A 153 -16.74 -13.12 16.09
CA LEU A 153 -16.72 -11.86 15.33
C LEU A 153 -16.72 -10.65 16.27
N ARG A 154 -17.52 -10.67 17.33
CA ARG A 154 -17.50 -9.63 18.37
C ARG A 154 -16.15 -9.55 19.07
N GLU A 155 -15.55 -10.68 19.43
CA GLU A 155 -14.21 -10.72 20.03
C GLU A 155 -13.13 -10.14 19.09
N VAL A 156 -13.17 -10.48 17.79
CA VAL A 156 -12.27 -9.94 16.77
C VAL A 156 -12.48 -8.43 16.60
N ARG A 157 -13.72 -7.95 16.64
CA ARG A 157 -14.04 -6.52 16.59
C ARG A 157 -13.49 -5.77 17.80
N ASP A 158 -13.72 -6.29 19.00
CA ASP A 158 -13.26 -5.67 20.24
C ASP A 158 -11.72 -5.60 20.29
N LEU A 159 -11.04 -6.66 19.84
CA LEU A 159 -9.57 -6.67 19.72
C LEU A 159 -9.05 -5.65 18.70
N ARG A 160 -9.72 -5.49 17.55
CA ARG A 160 -9.36 -4.48 16.55
C ARG A 160 -9.56 -3.06 17.10
N LEU A 161 -10.67 -2.81 17.78
CA LEU A 161 -10.95 -1.53 18.42
C LEU A 161 -9.90 -1.22 19.48
N GLN A 162 -9.53 -2.18 20.32
CA GLN A 162 -8.47 -2.01 21.32
C GLN A 162 -7.14 -1.63 20.66
N LYS A 163 -6.70 -2.36 19.62
CA LYS A 163 -5.47 -2.05 18.89
C LYS A 163 -5.50 -0.67 18.24
N HIS A 164 -6.65 -0.27 17.70
CA HIS A 164 -6.82 1.05 17.12
C HIS A 164 -6.65 2.14 18.18
N LEU A 165 -7.31 2.00 19.34
CA LEU A 165 -7.15 2.92 20.47
C LEU A 165 -5.69 2.99 20.94
N GLU A 166 -5.02 1.84 21.10
CA GLU A 166 -3.59 1.79 21.47
C GLU A 166 -2.71 2.54 20.46
N SER A 167 -2.98 2.39 19.17
CA SER A 167 -2.29 3.11 18.10
C SER A 167 -2.54 4.62 18.17
N GLU A 168 -3.78 5.05 18.42
CA GLU A 168 -4.12 6.47 18.59
C GLU A 168 -3.44 7.07 19.82
N TYR A 169 -3.43 6.36 20.95
CA TYR A 169 -2.72 6.79 22.16
C TYR A 169 -1.22 6.94 21.90
N ALA A 170 -0.60 5.97 21.21
CA ALA A 170 0.81 6.04 20.83
C ALA A 170 1.11 7.24 19.92
N PHE A 171 0.26 7.47 18.91
CA PHE A 171 0.39 8.61 18.00
C PHE A 171 0.23 9.96 18.70
N GLN A 172 -0.73 10.08 19.63
CA GLN A 172 -0.92 11.28 20.43
C GLN A 172 0.26 11.55 21.35
N ALA A 173 0.81 10.51 21.98
CA ALA A 173 2.00 10.62 22.82
C ALA A 173 3.22 11.09 22.01
N GLU A 174 3.43 10.52 20.83
CA GLU A 174 4.51 10.92 19.92
C GLU A 174 4.34 12.36 19.43
N SER A 175 3.13 12.74 19.02
CA SER A 175 2.82 14.10 18.57
C SER A 175 2.99 15.13 19.70
N GLY A 176 2.60 14.77 20.93
CA GLY A 176 2.83 15.58 22.12
C GLY A 176 4.32 15.79 22.40
N ALA A 177 5.12 14.72 22.34
CA ALA A 177 6.57 14.79 22.51
C ALA A 177 7.24 15.66 21.44
N LYS A 178 6.83 15.52 20.17
CA LYS A 178 7.30 16.37 19.07
C LYS A 178 6.96 17.84 19.28
N ARG A 179 5.76 18.15 19.79
CA ARG A 179 5.36 19.53 20.10
C ARG A 179 6.21 20.12 21.23
N VAL A 180 6.43 19.38 22.31
CA VAL A 180 7.29 19.82 23.43
C VAL A 180 8.73 20.06 22.96
N LEU A 181 9.28 19.18 22.14
CA LEU A 181 10.60 19.37 21.53
C LEU A 181 10.64 20.61 20.62
N GLY A 182 9.60 20.82 19.81
CA GLY A 182 9.47 22.01 18.97
C GLY A 182 9.40 23.31 19.78
N GLU A 183 8.59 23.33 20.85
CA GLU A 183 8.50 24.48 21.76
C GLU A 183 9.83 24.75 22.48
N ALA A 184 10.52 23.71 22.95
CA ALA A 184 11.83 23.83 23.58
C ALA A 184 12.89 24.38 22.62
N LEU A 185 12.86 23.95 21.34
CA LEU A 185 13.76 24.47 20.31
C LEU A 185 13.51 25.97 20.04
N VAL A 186 12.23 26.38 19.97
CA VAL A 186 11.85 27.78 19.76
C VAL A 186 12.25 28.65 20.97
N GLN A 187 12.01 28.18 22.19
CA GLN A 187 12.41 28.89 23.41
C GLN A 187 13.94 28.99 23.55
N GLY A 188 14.67 27.92 23.22
CA GLY A 188 16.14 27.94 23.22
C GLY A 188 16.75 28.86 22.15
N SER A 189 16.07 29.00 21.01
CA SER A 189 16.54 29.87 19.91
C SER A 189 16.41 31.36 20.20
N GLY A 190 15.57 31.77 21.15
CA GLY A 190 15.40 33.17 21.57
C GLY A 190 16.56 33.75 22.37
N LEU A 191 17.51 32.91 22.81
CA LEU A 191 18.75 33.34 23.49
C LEU A 191 19.92 33.58 22.53
N ILE A 192 19.74 33.35 21.23
CA ILE A 192 20.73 33.71 20.22
C ILE A 192 20.45 35.16 19.83
N SER A 193 21.00 36.11 20.59
CA SER A 193 20.96 37.54 20.25
C SER A 193 21.58 37.75 18.85
N PRO A 194 20.90 38.44 17.92
CA PRO A 194 21.38 38.64 16.55
C PRO A 194 22.60 39.56 16.44
N ASP A 195 22.98 40.27 17.52
CA ASP A 195 24.11 41.21 17.54
C ASP A 195 25.36 40.69 18.28
N GLY A 196 25.35 39.42 18.72
CA GLY A 196 26.48 38.83 19.41
C GLY A 196 27.39 38.07 18.45
N ASP A 197 28.42 38.73 17.93
CA ASP A 197 29.64 38.11 17.37
C ASP A 197 30.47 37.44 18.49
N THR A 198 29.78 36.82 19.45
CA THR A 198 30.36 36.08 20.56
C THR A 198 30.72 34.69 20.06
N PRO A 199 32.01 34.30 20.08
CA PRO A 199 32.40 32.94 19.76
C PRO A 199 31.63 32.00 20.69
N LEU A 200 30.87 31.08 20.09
CA LEU A 200 30.12 30.05 20.80
C LEU A 200 31.01 29.46 21.91
N PRO A 201 30.60 29.48 23.19
CA PRO A 201 31.32 28.79 24.23
C PRO A 201 31.42 27.32 23.81
N ASN A 202 32.62 26.74 23.87
CA ASN A 202 32.86 25.31 23.65
C ASN A 202 31.98 24.52 24.63
N ASP A 203 30.79 24.14 24.17
CA ASP A 203 29.85 23.32 24.90
C ASP A 203 30.31 21.86 24.76
N PRO A 204 30.78 21.21 25.85
CA PRO A 204 31.30 19.85 25.79
C PRO A 204 30.21 18.80 25.45
N VAL A 205 28.94 19.21 25.37
CA VAL A 205 27.85 18.34 24.92
C VAL A 205 27.70 18.37 23.39
N ASN A 206 28.04 19.49 22.73
CA ASN A 206 27.97 19.61 21.27
C ASN A 206 29.09 18.82 20.56
N ASP A 207 30.24 18.65 21.22
CA ASP A 207 31.35 17.79 20.74
C ASP A 207 31.02 16.29 20.68
N ARG A 208 29.89 15.85 21.28
CA ARG A 208 29.44 14.45 21.17
C ARG A 208 28.48 14.18 20.01
N TYR A 209 27.87 15.19 19.42
CA TYR A 209 26.84 15.00 18.39
C TYR A 209 27.07 15.77 17.07
N TYR A 210 28.00 16.71 17.02
CA TYR A 210 28.49 17.27 15.75
C TYR A 210 30.01 17.14 15.69
N ALA A 211 30.49 16.02 15.13
CA ALA A 211 31.85 16.01 14.59
C ALA A 211 31.88 16.99 13.41
N GLU A 212 32.34 18.22 13.65
CA GLU A 212 32.71 19.12 12.57
C GLU A 212 33.71 18.39 11.67
N ILE A 213 33.28 18.14 10.44
CA ILE A 213 34.11 17.61 9.37
C ILE A 213 35.14 18.70 9.04
N LYS A 214 36.29 18.66 9.72
CA LYS A 214 37.50 19.36 9.29
C LYS A 214 38.13 18.53 8.18
N VAL A 215 37.79 18.82 6.93
CA VAL A 215 38.58 18.34 5.79
C VAL A 215 39.86 19.16 5.78
N ARG A 216 40.96 18.59 6.25
CA ARG A 216 42.29 19.00 5.79
C ARG A 216 42.46 18.45 4.39
N ASP A 217 42.92 19.28 3.46
CA ASP A 217 43.44 18.74 2.23
C ASP A 217 44.81 18.06 2.49
N VAL A 218 45.33 17.38 1.48
CA VAL A 218 46.59 16.62 1.53
C VAL A 218 47.84 17.45 1.82
N SER A 219 47.76 18.78 1.90
CA SER A 219 48.87 19.70 2.23
C SER A 219 48.82 20.27 3.65
N GLY A 220 47.70 20.13 4.36
CA GLY A 220 47.59 20.46 5.79
C GLY A 220 47.07 21.86 6.14
N GLU A 221 46.61 22.65 5.17
CA GLU A 221 46.00 23.97 5.43
C GLU A 221 44.46 23.88 5.61
N VAL A 222 43.89 24.73 6.46
CA VAL A 222 42.46 24.72 6.84
C VAL A 222 41.72 25.85 6.11
N ILE A 223 40.80 25.52 5.21
CA ILE A 223 39.98 26.49 4.49
C ILE A 223 38.62 26.64 5.19
N VAL A 224 38.27 27.86 5.60
CA VAL A 224 36.96 28.22 6.18
C VAL A 224 36.02 28.66 5.05
N ALA A 225 34.83 28.06 4.96
CA ALA A 225 33.83 28.38 3.93
C ALA A 225 33.12 29.73 4.21
N PRO A 226 32.85 30.56 3.18
CA PRO A 226 32.14 31.84 3.36
C PRO A 226 30.63 31.64 3.48
N GLY A 227 30.00 32.50 4.30
CA GLY A 227 28.60 32.42 4.71
C GLY A 227 27.55 32.58 3.59
N ARG A 228 26.47 31.80 3.72
CA ARG A 228 25.28 31.88 2.86
C ARG A 228 24.36 33.01 3.34
N LYS A 229 24.24 34.07 2.53
CA LYS A 229 23.09 35.00 2.55
C LYS A 229 21.97 34.47 1.65
N GLY A 230 20.74 34.48 2.18
CA GLY A 230 19.49 34.51 1.42
C GLY A 230 18.90 33.15 1.01
N SER A 231 17.93 32.64 1.77
CA SER A 231 17.04 31.56 1.33
C SER A 231 15.88 32.14 0.50
N PRO A 232 15.64 31.65 -0.74
CA PRO A 232 14.33 31.73 -1.35
C PRO A 232 13.43 30.60 -0.83
N VAL A 233 12.12 30.85 -0.95
CA VAL A 233 10.99 30.06 -0.44
C VAL A 233 11.10 28.57 -0.77
N ASN A 234 10.83 27.73 0.23
CA ASN A 234 10.90 26.28 0.18
C ASN A 234 9.68 25.70 -0.58
N ASP A 235 9.88 25.32 -1.85
CA ASP A 235 9.01 24.40 -2.60
C ASP A 235 9.67 23.00 -2.60
N SER A 236 9.78 22.38 -1.43
CA SER A 236 10.20 20.97 -1.36
C SER A 236 8.95 20.09 -1.44
N PRO A 237 8.79 19.25 -2.49
CA PRO A 237 7.64 18.36 -2.60
C PRO A 237 7.64 17.33 -1.46
N MET A 238 6.43 16.97 -1.02
CA MET A 238 6.22 15.94 0.00
C MET A 238 6.78 14.59 -0.46
N PRO A 239 7.18 13.69 0.48
CA PRO A 239 7.68 12.37 0.12
C PRO A 239 6.63 11.60 -0.71
N GLY A 240 6.91 11.42 -2.01
CA GLY A 240 6.03 10.71 -2.94
C GLY A 240 5.47 11.57 -4.08
N GLU A 241 5.61 12.90 -4.04
CA GLU A 241 5.26 13.75 -5.18
C GLU A 241 6.39 13.85 -6.19
N LEU A 242 6.07 13.55 -7.46
CA LEU A 242 6.96 13.76 -8.59
C LEU A 242 7.28 15.26 -8.72
N THR A 243 8.59 15.56 -8.80
CA THR A 243 9.06 16.92 -9.05
C THR A 243 8.47 17.46 -10.36
N LYS A 244 8.39 18.78 -10.51
CA LYS A 244 7.85 19.42 -11.71
C LYS A 244 8.51 18.91 -13.00
N ALA A 245 9.80 18.61 -12.95
CA ALA A 245 10.56 18.04 -14.06
C ALA A 245 10.16 16.59 -14.36
N GLU A 246 9.90 15.77 -13.33
CA GLU A 246 9.45 14.38 -13.49
C GLU A 246 8.02 14.30 -14.02
N ARG A 247 7.12 15.18 -13.57
CA ARG A 247 5.76 15.29 -14.12
C ARG A 247 5.77 15.62 -15.62
N LEU A 248 6.65 16.52 -16.04
CA LEU A 248 6.79 16.88 -17.45
C LEU A 248 7.32 15.71 -18.29
N ARG A 249 8.25 14.92 -17.73
CA ARG A 249 8.82 13.74 -18.38
C ARG A 249 7.79 12.62 -18.52
N GLN A 250 6.95 12.43 -17.51
CA GLN A 250 5.88 11.44 -17.53
C GLN A 250 4.80 11.80 -18.56
N ALA A 251 4.41 13.08 -18.65
CA ALA A 251 3.49 13.56 -19.67
C ALA A 251 4.03 13.37 -21.11
N GLN A 252 5.34 13.49 -21.32
CA GLN A 252 5.96 13.24 -22.64
C GLN A 252 5.94 11.76 -23.03
N ILE A 253 6.13 10.85 -22.07
CA ILE A 253 6.05 9.40 -22.31
C ILE A 253 4.61 9.01 -22.68
N GLU A 254 3.62 9.54 -21.95
CA GLU A 254 2.21 9.26 -22.18
C GLU A 254 1.71 9.83 -23.52
N ALA A 255 2.23 10.98 -23.94
CA ALA A 255 1.97 11.56 -25.26
C ALA A 255 2.54 10.68 -26.39
N ALA A 256 3.77 10.17 -26.23
CA ALA A 256 4.41 9.29 -27.21
C ALA A 256 3.68 7.93 -27.36
N GLU A 257 3.14 7.38 -26.26
CA GLU A 257 2.34 6.15 -26.30
C GLU A 257 0.98 6.33 -26.99
N ARG A 258 0.34 7.50 -26.83
CA ARG A 258 -0.90 7.82 -27.56
C ARG A 258 -0.68 7.91 -29.07
N GLU A 259 0.48 8.41 -29.49
CA GLU A 259 0.80 8.56 -30.91
C GLU A 259 1.15 7.22 -31.57
N GLY A 260 1.78 6.29 -30.84
CA GLY A 260 2.09 4.93 -31.31
C GLY A 260 0.89 4.00 -31.51
N ARG A 261 -0.30 4.31 -30.95
CA ARG A 261 -1.52 3.47 -31.08
C ARG A 261 -2.42 3.80 -32.27
N ARG A 262 -2.14 4.86 -33.05
CA ARG A 262 -2.93 5.18 -34.24
C ARG A 262 -2.42 4.41 -35.46
N LYS A 263 -2.72 3.12 -35.53
CA LYS A 263 -2.74 2.41 -36.83
C LYS A 263 -4.05 2.73 -37.55
N PRO A 264 -4.02 3.08 -38.85
CA PRO A 264 -5.22 3.28 -39.63
C PRO A 264 -5.90 1.92 -39.85
N GLY A 265 -7.08 1.74 -39.25
CA GLY A 265 -7.95 0.61 -39.54
C GLY A 265 -8.56 0.74 -40.94
N PRO A 266 -8.77 -0.37 -41.67
CA PRO A 266 -9.31 -0.34 -43.01
C PRO A 266 -10.77 0.11 -43.01
N ALA A 267 -11.09 0.97 -43.97
CA ALA A 267 -12.43 1.48 -44.21
C ALA A 267 -13.39 0.37 -44.63
N GLY A 268 -14.62 0.47 -44.10
CA GLY A 268 -15.81 -0.12 -44.72
C GLY A 268 -16.38 -1.31 -43.97
N LEU A 269 -17.51 -1.09 -43.29
CA LEU A 269 -18.68 -1.99 -43.37
C LEU A 269 -19.92 -1.29 -42.79
N VAL A 270 -20.78 -0.97 -43.75
CA VAL A 270 -22.21 -0.63 -43.74
C VAL A 270 -22.98 -1.12 -42.51
N SER A 271 -23.68 -0.20 -41.84
CA SER A 271 -24.76 -0.51 -40.88
C SER A 271 -26.08 -0.74 -41.63
N PRO A 272 -26.85 -1.80 -41.32
CA PRO A 272 -28.28 -1.81 -41.62
C PRO A 272 -29.09 -1.41 -40.39
N SER A 273 -29.97 -0.45 -40.59
CA SER A 273 -31.09 -0.13 -39.73
C SER A 273 -32.10 -1.28 -39.72
N HIS A 274 -32.61 -1.67 -38.55
CA HIS A 274 -33.93 -2.30 -38.46
C HIS A 274 -34.65 -1.91 -37.18
N GLU A 275 -35.71 -1.12 -37.37
CA GLU A 275 -36.93 -1.18 -36.57
C GLU A 275 -37.59 -2.55 -36.76
N MET A 276 -38.16 -3.12 -35.69
CA MET A 276 -39.54 -3.64 -35.66
C MET A 276 -39.87 -4.22 -34.28
N THR A 277 -41.08 -3.88 -33.86
CA THR A 277 -41.87 -4.38 -32.73
C THR A 277 -42.31 -5.83 -32.93
N GLY A 278 -42.45 -6.59 -31.85
CA GLY A 278 -43.21 -7.85 -31.86
C GLY A 278 -42.80 -8.90 -30.84
N THR A 279 -43.59 -9.06 -29.78
CA THR A 279 -43.73 -10.31 -29.00
C THR A 279 -44.36 -11.39 -29.88
N PRO A 280 -43.91 -12.65 -29.77
CA PRO A 280 -44.81 -13.68 -29.23
C PRO A 280 -44.12 -14.81 -28.42
N SER A 281 -44.99 -15.57 -27.75
CA SER A 281 -44.77 -16.69 -26.84
C SER A 281 -44.22 -17.98 -27.48
N HIS A 282 -43.58 -18.78 -26.61
CA HIS A 282 -43.43 -20.25 -26.59
C HIS A 282 -43.34 -21.03 -27.90
N GLU A 283 -42.17 -21.66 -28.15
CA GLU A 283 -42.09 -23.09 -28.50
C GLU A 283 -40.66 -23.63 -28.38
N SER A 284 -40.57 -24.88 -27.91
CA SER A 284 -39.34 -25.64 -27.70
C SER A 284 -38.58 -25.89 -29.01
N ILE A 285 -37.33 -25.41 -29.07
CA ILE A 285 -36.39 -25.77 -30.14
C ILE A 285 -35.23 -26.53 -29.52
N VAL A 286 -35.11 -27.80 -29.92
CA VAL A 286 -33.93 -28.65 -29.75
C VAL A 286 -32.78 -27.97 -30.49
N VAL A 287 -31.77 -27.49 -29.76
CA VAL A 287 -30.54 -26.95 -30.34
C VAL A 287 -29.66 -28.11 -30.75
N GLU A 288 -29.68 -28.43 -32.04
CA GLU A 288 -28.69 -29.26 -32.70
C GLU A 288 -27.36 -28.48 -32.74
N GLN A 289 -26.36 -29.02 -32.06
CA GLN A 289 -25.04 -28.44 -31.90
C GLN A 289 -24.27 -28.46 -33.24
N PRO A 290 -23.81 -27.32 -33.77
CA PRO A 290 -23.00 -27.32 -34.99
C PRO A 290 -21.64 -27.99 -34.73
N PRO A 291 -21.12 -28.79 -35.69
CA PRO A 291 -19.83 -29.45 -35.53
C PRO A 291 -18.69 -28.42 -35.42
N ALA A 292 -17.80 -28.66 -34.46
CA ALA A 292 -16.64 -27.83 -34.20
C ALA A 292 -15.73 -27.71 -35.45
N PRO A 293 -15.13 -26.53 -35.71
CA PRO A 293 -14.13 -26.38 -36.75
C PRO A 293 -12.89 -27.20 -36.38
N GLN A 294 -12.61 -28.24 -37.17
CA GLN A 294 -11.36 -28.98 -37.08
C GLN A 294 -10.21 -28.11 -37.59
N VAL A 295 -9.43 -27.57 -36.66
CA VAL A 295 -8.14 -26.95 -36.98
C VAL A 295 -7.14 -28.07 -37.28
N THR A 296 -6.97 -28.40 -38.55
CA THR A 296 -5.85 -29.22 -39.03
C THR A 296 -4.55 -28.45 -38.86
N VAL A 297 -3.86 -28.69 -37.74
CA VAL A 297 -2.46 -28.29 -37.58
C VAL A 297 -1.62 -29.23 -38.44
N GLN A 298 -1.18 -28.74 -39.59
CA GLN A 298 -0.27 -29.43 -40.49
C GLN A 298 1.13 -29.38 -39.86
N VAL A 299 1.50 -30.46 -39.15
CA VAL A 299 2.84 -30.63 -38.58
C VAL A 299 3.77 -31.08 -39.71
N ALA A 300 4.58 -30.16 -40.23
CA ALA A 300 5.66 -30.50 -41.14
C ALA A 300 6.80 -31.20 -40.35
N PRO A 301 7.26 -32.39 -40.77
CA PRO A 301 8.43 -33.03 -40.20
C PRO A 301 9.68 -32.47 -40.89
N THR A 302 10.20 -31.36 -40.40
CA THR A 302 11.53 -30.89 -40.80
C THR A 302 12.51 -31.28 -39.71
N THR A 303 13.18 -32.41 -39.92
CA THR A 303 14.30 -32.88 -39.11
C THR A 303 15.56 -32.10 -39.52
N PRO A 304 16.15 -31.22 -38.68
CA PRO A 304 17.52 -30.77 -38.87
C PRO A 304 18.43 -31.75 -38.14
N ALA A 305 19.34 -32.34 -38.89
CA ALA A 305 20.38 -33.20 -38.40
C ALA A 305 21.21 -32.53 -37.29
N GLY A 306 21.35 -33.26 -36.17
CA GLY A 306 22.53 -33.33 -35.32
C GLY A 306 23.35 -32.06 -35.10
N ARG A 307 22.92 -31.21 -34.16
CA ARG A 307 23.85 -30.44 -33.33
C ARG A 307 23.72 -30.92 -31.90
N ALA A 308 24.72 -31.65 -31.43
CA ALA A 308 24.80 -32.12 -30.05
C ALA A 308 24.64 -30.92 -29.11
N ALA A 309 23.55 -30.92 -28.34
CA ALA A 309 23.35 -29.95 -27.28
C ALA A 309 24.48 -30.14 -26.25
N PRO A 310 25.26 -29.10 -25.91
CA PRO A 310 26.23 -29.20 -24.83
C PRO A 310 25.49 -29.55 -23.55
N ALA A 311 25.95 -30.60 -22.87
CA ALA A 311 25.41 -31.07 -21.61
C ALA A 311 25.28 -29.89 -20.64
N ALA A 312 24.04 -29.57 -20.25
CA ALA A 312 23.77 -28.57 -19.24
C ALA A 312 24.54 -28.98 -17.97
N PRO A 313 25.44 -28.13 -17.45
CA PRO A 313 26.19 -28.46 -16.25
C PRO A 313 25.19 -28.69 -15.11
N ALA A 314 25.31 -29.84 -14.45
CA ALA A 314 24.51 -30.18 -13.28
C ALA A 314 24.55 -29.02 -12.28
N ALA A 315 23.39 -28.39 -12.05
CA ALA A 315 23.25 -27.30 -11.11
C ALA A 315 23.65 -27.82 -9.74
N LYS A 316 24.82 -27.40 -9.24
CA LYS A 316 25.25 -27.69 -7.89
C LYS A 316 24.20 -27.12 -6.95
N GLU A 317 23.58 -27.99 -6.16
CA GLU A 317 22.67 -27.61 -5.07
C GLU A 317 23.49 -26.79 -4.06
N VAL A 318 23.42 -25.46 -4.18
CA VAL A 318 24.12 -24.56 -3.27
C VAL A 318 23.34 -24.57 -1.97
N ALA A 319 23.92 -25.12 -0.91
CA ALA A 319 23.35 -25.04 0.42
C ALA A 319 23.28 -23.55 0.83
N PHE A 320 22.07 -23.00 0.87
CA PHE A 320 21.84 -21.61 1.25
C PHE A 320 22.08 -21.45 2.76
N ALA A 321 22.87 -20.45 3.14
CA ALA A 321 23.04 -20.08 4.54
C ALA A 321 21.74 -19.43 5.03
N GLN A 322 21.27 -19.80 6.23
CA GLN A 322 20.06 -19.23 6.81
C GLN A 322 20.18 -17.70 6.87
N ALA A 323 19.16 -16.99 6.39
CA ALA A 323 19.17 -15.54 6.38
C ALA A 323 19.19 -15.00 7.81
N PRO A 324 19.97 -13.94 8.06
CA PRO A 324 19.82 -13.14 9.26
C PRO A 324 18.39 -12.57 9.38
N PRO A 325 17.96 -12.22 10.60
CA PRO A 325 16.77 -11.39 10.81
C PRO A 325 16.77 -10.17 9.86
N LEU A 326 15.58 -9.72 9.43
CA LEU A 326 15.45 -8.63 8.45
C LEU A 326 16.15 -7.32 8.90
N ASP A 327 16.27 -7.11 10.21
CA ASP A 327 16.95 -5.94 10.78
C ASP A 327 18.48 -6.01 10.62
N ASP A 328 19.03 -7.20 10.42
CA ASP A 328 20.47 -7.38 10.19
C ASP A 328 20.86 -7.24 8.70
N TRP A 329 19.89 -7.15 7.79
CA TRP A 329 20.17 -6.91 6.37
C TRP A 329 20.76 -5.51 6.15
N ASP A 330 20.28 -4.51 6.91
CA ASP A 330 20.83 -3.15 6.90
C ASP A 330 22.30 -3.15 7.33
N LYS A 331 22.62 -3.88 8.40
CA LYS A 331 24.00 -4.03 8.89
C LYS A 331 24.89 -4.68 7.83
N TYR A 332 24.43 -5.76 7.21
CA TYR A 332 25.18 -6.43 6.13
C TYR A 332 25.53 -5.46 4.99
N VAL A 333 24.55 -4.68 4.52
CA VAL A 333 24.78 -3.72 3.42
C VAL A 333 25.76 -2.62 3.84
N GLN A 334 25.63 -2.08 5.06
CA GLN A 334 26.55 -1.06 5.58
C GLN A 334 27.98 -1.59 5.75
N GLU A 335 28.14 -2.76 6.35
CA GLU A 335 29.44 -3.41 6.53
C GLU A 335 30.09 -3.74 5.19
N ARG A 336 29.30 -4.26 4.23
CA ARG A 336 29.79 -4.57 2.88
C ARG A 336 30.21 -3.31 2.12
N ALA A 337 29.40 -2.25 2.19
CA ALA A 337 29.70 -0.96 1.60
C ALA A 337 31.00 -0.36 2.19
N LYS A 338 31.17 -0.44 3.52
CA LYS A 338 32.39 0.00 4.21
C LYS A 338 33.61 -0.83 3.82
N GLN A 339 33.46 -2.15 3.74
CA GLN A 339 34.56 -3.07 3.40
C GLN A 339 35.08 -2.83 1.98
N VAL A 340 34.18 -2.57 1.02
CA VAL A 340 34.53 -2.38 -0.38
C VAL A 340 34.90 -0.92 -0.70
N GLY A 341 34.42 0.02 0.12
CA GLY A 341 34.59 1.46 -0.08
C GLY A 341 33.63 1.98 -1.14
N PHE A 342 32.33 1.79 -0.93
CA PHE A 342 31.29 2.35 -1.80
C PHE A 342 31.30 3.87 -1.75
N ASP A 343 31.13 4.51 -2.91
CA ASP A 343 30.83 5.93 -2.98
C ASP A 343 29.35 6.21 -2.64
N GLU A 344 28.99 7.49 -2.55
CA GLU A 344 27.62 7.92 -2.20
C GLU A 344 26.57 7.45 -3.21
N ALA A 345 26.92 7.41 -4.50
CA ALA A 345 26.02 6.97 -5.56
C ALA A 345 25.78 5.46 -5.51
N GLN A 346 26.82 4.66 -5.24
CA GLN A 346 26.75 3.22 -5.01
C GLN A 346 25.95 2.92 -3.74
N MET A 347 26.17 3.68 -2.67
CA MET A 347 25.43 3.53 -1.42
C MET A 347 23.94 3.83 -1.59
N THR A 348 23.60 4.87 -2.34
CA THR A 348 22.19 5.20 -2.69
C THR A 348 21.53 4.06 -3.46
N ARG A 349 22.22 3.47 -4.45
CA ARG A 349 21.71 2.30 -5.20
C ARG A 349 21.58 1.06 -4.32
N ALA A 350 22.54 0.82 -3.44
CA ALA A 350 22.52 -0.29 -2.49
C ALA A 350 21.31 -0.20 -1.55
N GLN A 351 21.02 0.99 -1.04
CA GLN A 351 19.85 1.27 -0.20
C GLN A 351 18.53 1.06 -0.94
N ALA A 352 18.45 1.46 -2.21
CA ALA A 352 17.26 1.20 -3.04
C ALA A 352 17.01 -0.30 -3.23
N VAL A 353 18.07 -1.08 -3.51
CA VAL A 353 18.00 -2.54 -3.60
C VAL A 353 17.56 -3.16 -2.27
N LEU A 354 18.14 -2.72 -1.15
CA LEU A 354 17.78 -3.19 0.19
C LEU A 354 16.30 -2.95 0.50
N LYS A 355 15.79 -1.74 0.23
CA LYS A 355 14.38 -1.40 0.45
C LYS A 355 13.45 -2.30 -0.36
N ASP A 356 13.78 -2.55 -1.63
CA ASP A 356 12.99 -3.44 -2.48
C ASP A 356 12.98 -4.89 -1.97
N MET A 357 14.14 -5.43 -1.59
CA MET A 357 14.24 -6.80 -1.06
C MET A 357 13.51 -6.94 0.29
N LYS A 358 13.63 -5.97 1.20
CA LYS A 358 12.87 -5.95 2.47
C LYS A 358 11.36 -5.90 2.23
N ARG A 359 10.90 -5.09 1.27
CA ARG A 359 9.48 -5.03 0.89
C ARG A 359 8.97 -6.38 0.39
N ARG A 360 9.69 -7.04 -0.53
CA ARG A 360 9.33 -8.37 -1.05
C ARG A 360 9.30 -9.44 0.06
N ALA A 361 10.30 -9.43 0.95
CA ALA A 361 10.36 -10.35 2.08
C ALA A 361 9.19 -10.15 3.05
N ASN A 362 8.83 -8.89 3.35
CA ASN A 362 7.67 -8.58 4.18
C ASN A 362 6.36 -9.02 3.52
N GLN A 363 6.16 -8.74 2.23
CA GLN A 363 4.96 -9.18 1.51
C GLN A 363 4.81 -10.71 1.53
N TYR A 364 5.92 -11.44 1.37
CA TYR A 364 5.93 -12.89 1.48
C TYR A 364 5.59 -13.39 2.90
N ARG A 365 6.13 -12.75 3.95
CA ARG A 365 5.76 -13.07 5.34
C ARG A 365 4.28 -12.81 5.62
N MET A 366 3.75 -11.69 5.13
CA MET A 366 2.34 -11.34 5.30
C MET A 366 1.41 -12.34 4.60
N SER A 367 1.70 -12.70 3.34
CA SER A 367 0.88 -13.66 2.58
C SER A 367 0.96 -15.10 3.10
N ARG A 368 1.94 -15.43 3.95
CA ARG A 368 2.08 -16.74 4.61
C ARG A 368 2.00 -16.66 6.13
N SER A 369 1.45 -15.57 6.67
CA SER A 369 1.38 -15.33 8.11
C SER A 369 0.74 -16.50 8.88
N ASP A 370 -0.34 -17.08 8.35
CA ASP A 370 -0.99 -18.26 8.93
C ASP A 370 -0.06 -19.48 9.01
N GLN A 371 0.76 -19.72 7.99
CA GLN A 371 1.69 -20.85 7.96
C GLN A 371 2.81 -20.68 8.99
N PHE A 372 3.31 -19.46 9.17
CA PHE A 372 4.26 -19.12 10.22
C PHE A 372 3.64 -19.30 11.62
N ALA A 373 2.38 -18.89 11.81
CA ALA A 373 1.66 -19.11 13.06
C ALA A 373 1.48 -20.61 13.36
N VAL A 374 1.06 -21.40 12.37
CA VAL A 374 0.94 -22.87 12.50
C VAL A 374 2.28 -23.51 12.82
N ALA A 375 3.36 -23.09 12.17
CA ALA A 375 4.69 -23.58 12.47
C ALA A 375 5.09 -23.27 13.92
N ALA A 376 4.82 -22.05 14.41
CA ALA A 376 5.16 -21.63 15.78
C ALA A 376 4.41 -22.42 16.86
N LEU A 377 3.16 -22.83 16.58
CA LEU A 377 2.31 -23.60 17.50
C LEU A 377 2.64 -25.10 17.56
N LYS A 378 3.53 -25.62 16.70
CA LYS A 378 3.93 -27.03 16.77
C LYS A 378 4.68 -27.33 18.08
N THR A 379 4.23 -28.38 18.78
CA THR A 379 4.79 -28.83 20.06
C THR A 379 6.13 -29.55 19.90
N ASP A 380 6.29 -30.36 18.85
CA ASP A 380 7.57 -30.98 18.51
C ASP A 380 8.54 -29.91 17.97
N ALA A 381 9.61 -29.64 18.73
CA ALA A 381 10.63 -28.67 18.38
C ALA A 381 11.30 -28.97 17.04
N LYS A 382 11.55 -30.25 16.72
CA LYS A 382 12.21 -30.63 15.45
C LYS A 382 11.30 -30.38 14.25
N ALA A 383 10.02 -30.73 14.38
CA ALA A 383 9.03 -30.45 13.34
C ALA A 383 8.79 -28.95 13.15
N ARG A 384 8.77 -28.17 14.24
CA ARG A 384 8.68 -26.71 14.20
C ARG A 384 9.86 -26.08 13.47
N GLU A 385 11.09 -26.47 13.80
CA GLU A 385 12.30 -25.95 13.16
C GLU A 385 12.35 -26.34 11.68
N ALA A 386 11.99 -27.56 11.31
CA ALA A 386 11.93 -28.00 9.92
C ALA A 386 10.93 -27.17 9.11
N MET A 387 9.73 -26.92 9.66
CA MET A 387 8.71 -26.12 8.99
C MET A 387 9.12 -24.65 8.88
N MET A 388 9.69 -24.07 9.94
CA MET A 388 10.22 -22.70 9.91
C MET A 388 11.35 -22.55 8.90
N LYS A 389 12.24 -23.54 8.80
CA LYS A 389 13.32 -23.55 7.81
C LYS A 389 12.79 -23.59 6.39
N GLU A 390 11.79 -24.43 6.11
CA GLU A 390 11.18 -24.49 4.78
C GLU A 390 10.45 -23.20 4.42
N LEU A 391 9.72 -22.59 5.37
CA LEU A 391 9.04 -21.32 5.18
C LEU A 391 10.01 -20.15 4.95
N ASN A 392 11.18 -20.17 5.58
CA ASN A 392 12.21 -19.15 5.42
C ASN A 392 13.06 -19.33 4.15
N LYS A 393 13.03 -20.49 3.49
CA LYS A 393 13.85 -20.75 2.28
C LYS A 393 13.68 -19.69 1.17
N PRO A 394 12.48 -19.18 0.85
CA PRO A 394 12.35 -18.08 -0.12
C PRO A 394 12.92 -16.75 0.39
N ILE A 395 12.92 -16.51 1.70
CA ILE A 395 13.53 -15.32 2.31
C ILE A 395 15.06 -15.43 2.24
N ASP A 396 15.61 -16.62 2.48
CA ASP A 396 17.04 -16.92 2.30
C ASP A 396 17.48 -16.67 0.86
N ALA A 397 16.69 -17.14 -0.11
CA ALA A 397 16.93 -16.87 -1.53
C ALA A 397 16.89 -15.36 -1.86
N MET A 398 15.97 -14.59 -1.26
CA MET A 398 15.92 -13.12 -1.43
C MET A 398 17.15 -12.44 -0.81
N PHE A 399 17.66 -12.96 0.31
CA PHE A 399 18.89 -12.44 0.91
C PHE A 399 20.10 -12.71 0.02
N ASP A 400 20.20 -13.89 -0.59
CA ASP A 400 21.28 -14.18 -1.53
C ASP A 400 21.16 -13.38 -2.83
N GLU A 401 19.94 -13.10 -3.30
CA GLU A 401 19.69 -12.13 -4.38
C GLU A 401 20.19 -10.73 -3.99
N LEU A 402 19.93 -10.27 -2.76
CA LEU A 402 20.47 -9.02 -2.22
C LEU A 402 22.00 -9.02 -2.30
N LYS A 403 22.68 -10.07 -1.80
CA LYS A 403 24.15 -10.15 -1.86
C LYS A 403 24.67 -10.02 -3.29
N GLN A 404 24.08 -10.77 -4.23
CA GLN A 404 24.47 -10.74 -5.64
C GLN A 404 24.29 -9.35 -6.25
N ARG A 405 23.17 -8.68 -5.97
CA ARG A 405 22.91 -7.32 -6.45
C ARG A 405 23.86 -6.29 -5.82
N ILE A 406 24.20 -6.42 -4.54
CA ILE A 406 25.19 -5.53 -3.89
C ILE A 406 26.58 -5.76 -4.46
N ASP A 407 26.99 -7.01 -4.68
CA ASP A 407 28.30 -7.33 -5.27
C ASP A 407 28.39 -6.89 -6.75
N SER A 408 27.28 -6.80 -7.47
CA SER A 408 27.26 -6.31 -8.86
C SER A 408 27.41 -4.78 -8.98
N LEU A 409 27.12 -4.03 -7.90
CA LEU A 409 27.36 -2.59 -7.84
C LEU A 409 28.84 -2.23 -7.72
N MET A 410 29.70 -3.21 -7.41
CA MET A 410 31.14 -3.02 -7.28
C MET A 410 31.80 -2.74 -8.63
N THR A 411 32.70 -1.76 -8.66
CA THR A 411 33.58 -1.53 -9.81
C THR A 411 34.55 -2.70 -10.00
N LEU A 412 35.17 -2.77 -11.18
CA LEU A 412 36.14 -3.82 -11.49
C LEU A 412 37.36 -3.74 -10.55
N GLU A 413 37.83 -2.53 -10.26
CA GLU A 413 38.92 -2.26 -9.32
C GLU A 413 38.56 -2.68 -7.88
N GLN A 414 37.36 -2.33 -7.43
CA GLN A 414 36.83 -2.75 -6.12
C GLN A 414 36.75 -4.27 -6.00
N ARG A 415 36.31 -4.97 -7.07
CA ARG A 415 36.29 -6.45 -7.12
C ARG A 415 37.68 -7.05 -7.06
N GLN A 416 38.65 -6.48 -7.78
CA GLN A 416 40.04 -6.94 -7.73
C GLN A 416 40.65 -6.74 -6.33
N LYS A 417 40.42 -5.58 -5.71
CA LYS A 417 40.87 -5.29 -4.35
C LYS A 417 40.25 -6.25 -3.32
N ALA A 418 38.95 -6.53 -3.43
CA ALA A 418 38.27 -7.49 -2.58
C ALA A 418 38.76 -8.94 -2.77
N ALA A 419 39.17 -9.32 -3.98
CA ALA A 419 39.77 -10.61 -4.26
C ALA A 419 41.22 -10.72 -3.75
N ALA A 420 41.99 -9.63 -3.83
CA ALA A 420 43.38 -9.58 -3.36
C ALA A 420 43.50 -9.63 -1.83
N GLY A 421 42.55 -9.04 -1.10
CA GLY A 421 42.51 -9.05 0.37
C GLY A 421 42.04 -10.35 1.03
N LYS A 422 41.74 -11.40 0.25
CA LYS A 422 41.35 -12.74 0.74
C LYS A 422 42.52 -13.75 0.82
N LYS A 423 43.75 -13.31 0.51
CA LYS A 423 44.98 -14.09 0.74
C LYS A 423 45.55 -13.80 2.12
#